data_AF-A0A6A7K3E5-F1
#
_entry.id   AF-A0A6A7K3E5-F1
#
_cell.length_a   1.000
_cell.length_b   1.000
_cell.length_c   1.000
_cell.angle_alpha   90.00
_cell.angle_beta   90.00
_cell.angle_gamma   90.00
#
_symmetry.space_group_name_H-M   'P 1'
#
loop_
_entity.id
_entity.type
_entity.pdbx_description
1 polymer ?
#
loop_
_entity_poly.entity_id
_entity_poly.type
_entity_poly.pdbx_seq_one_letter_code
_entity_poly.pdbx_strand_id
1 'polypeptide(L)'
;MKEPNSILQGSVAHRGWTSVVDPVTKLLMALDLALLSFCFTNLLVEIALVFVALVILLISKAGKSAVHAIEFSSFLIFTMLIIQGLFYSHNQTLLVSVVGIRFYQEGLLYAATMGCRIFVIILATSFFMTTTTVSENSKYLEQVGLSYKAVYVLMSVCYILPEMMANMKKIQMAQRARGINQQKTILEKIKSILPVLVPLVIKTLDQSMERSIALRLRGFNSPHRVALKSANLYRHEMVNHRGLSLLAIILIGWKLWIIGSKFI
;
A
#
# COMPACT_ATOMS: atom_id res chain seq x y z
N MET A 1 -14.87 11.28 -28.81
CA MET A 1 -15.50 11.25 -27.48
C MET A 1 -14.65 10.32 -26.61
N LYS A 2 -13.76 10.86 -25.76
CA LYS A 2 -12.78 10.09 -24.97
C LYS A 2 -13.47 9.45 -23.75
N GLU A 3 -13.32 8.15 -23.57
CA GLU A 3 -13.84 7.43 -22.39
C GLU A 3 -13.21 7.94 -21.07
N PRO A 4 -13.99 8.11 -19.98
CA PRO A 4 -13.49 8.58 -18.69
C PRO A 4 -13.18 7.42 -17.72
N ASN A 5 -12.52 6.35 -18.19
CA ASN A 5 -12.14 5.19 -17.36
C ASN A 5 -10.65 5.18 -16.92
N SER A 6 -9.95 6.29 -17.08
CA SER A 6 -8.48 6.37 -16.96
C SER A 6 -7.92 6.52 -15.53
N ILE A 7 -8.74 6.43 -14.47
CA ILE A 7 -8.26 6.69 -13.09
C ILE A 7 -7.98 5.39 -12.31
N LEU A 8 -8.53 4.25 -12.71
CA LEU A 8 -8.27 2.94 -12.06
C LEU A 8 -7.48 1.94 -12.89
N GLN A 9 -7.30 2.19 -14.19
CA GLN A 9 -6.19 1.59 -14.92
C GLN A 9 -4.93 2.39 -14.56
N GLY A 10 -4.56 2.34 -13.28
CA GLY A 10 -3.22 2.71 -12.86
C GLY A 10 -2.25 1.95 -13.76
N SER A 11 -1.35 2.70 -14.39
CA SER A 11 -0.31 2.27 -15.30
C SER A 11 0.51 1.11 -14.72
N VAL A 12 0.00 -0.11 -14.77
CA VAL A 12 0.79 -1.31 -14.57
C VAL A 12 1.35 -1.66 -15.93
N ALA A 13 2.58 -1.22 -16.15
CA ALA A 13 3.36 -1.57 -17.32
C ALA A 13 3.49 -3.09 -17.35
N HIS A 14 2.67 -3.76 -18.19
CA HIS A 14 2.70 -5.21 -18.43
C HIS A 14 3.98 -5.68 -19.17
N ARG A 15 5.12 -5.02 -18.97
CA ARG A 15 6.40 -5.34 -19.64
C ARG A 15 7.57 -5.24 -18.67
N GLY A 16 7.68 -6.21 -17.76
CA GLY A 16 8.82 -6.35 -16.85
C GLY A 16 8.88 -7.74 -16.20
N TRP A 17 10.01 -8.10 -15.59
CA TRP A 17 10.20 -9.37 -14.86
C TRP A 17 9.17 -9.57 -13.75
N THR A 18 8.63 -8.46 -13.22
CA THR A 18 7.56 -8.42 -12.21
C THR A 18 6.24 -9.05 -12.69
N SER A 19 5.98 -9.21 -13.98
CA SER A 19 4.77 -9.91 -14.45
C SER A 19 4.87 -11.44 -14.35
N VAL A 20 6.09 -11.96 -14.16
CA VAL A 20 6.41 -13.40 -14.10
C VAL A 20 6.53 -13.89 -12.66
N VAL A 21 6.32 -13.01 -11.68
CA VAL A 21 6.41 -13.32 -10.23
C VAL A 21 5.03 -13.22 -9.60
N ASP A 22 4.69 -14.20 -8.75
CA ASP A 22 3.42 -14.25 -8.03
C ASP A 22 3.17 -13.00 -7.17
N PRO A 23 1.91 -12.56 -7.05
CA PRO A 23 1.56 -11.44 -6.18
C PRO A 23 1.91 -11.70 -4.71
N VAL A 24 1.81 -12.95 -4.24
CA VAL A 24 2.20 -13.33 -2.88
C VAL A 24 3.71 -13.34 -2.68
N THR A 25 4.49 -13.78 -3.67
CA THR A 25 5.95 -13.69 -3.60
C THR A 25 6.40 -12.22 -3.51
N LYS A 26 5.78 -11.31 -4.27
CA LYS A 26 6.07 -9.87 -4.16
C LYS A 26 5.72 -9.31 -2.77
N LEU A 27 4.57 -9.72 -2.21
CA LEU A 27 4.14 -9.32 -0.87
C LEU A 27 5.12 -9.81 0.20
N LEU A 28 5.49 -11.09 0.15
CA LEU A 28 6.44 -11.69 1.09
C LEU A 28 7.82 -11.04 0.97
N MET A 29 8.29 -10.73 -0.24
CA MET A 29 9.56 -10.03 -0.43
C MET A 29 9.53 -8.61 0.19
N ALA A 30 8.42 -7.88 0.04
CA ALA A 30 8.25 -6.58 0.68
C ALA A 30 8.18 -6.69 2.21
N LEU A 31 7.51 -7.74 2.72
CA LEU A 31 7.43 -8.03 4.15
C LEU A 31 8.81 -8.39 4.74
N ASP A 32 9.56 -9.25 4.06
CA ASP A 32 10.90 -9.68 4.49
C ASP A 32 11.89 -8.51 4.52
N LEU A 33 11.85 -7.62 3.52
CA LEU A 33 12.65 -6.38 3.53
C LEU A 33 12.32 -5.51 4.75
N ALA A 34 11.05 -5.37 5.10
CA ALA A 34 10.64 -4.63 6.29
C ALA A 34 11.10 -5.34 7.58
N LEU A 35 10.93 -6.66 7.68
CA LEU A 35 11.34 -7.46 8.85
C LEU A 35 12.87 -7.44 9.05
N LEU A 36 13.65 -7.50 7.97
CA LEU A 36 15.11 -7.39 8.02
C LEU A 36 15.53 -6.05 8.63
N SER A 37 14.92 -4.95 8.18
CA SER A 37 15.18 -3.62 8.75
C SER A 37 14.85 -3.55 10.25
N PHE A 38 13.82 -4.25 10.73
CA PHE A 38 13.55 -4.34 12.17
C PHE A 38 14.53 -5.20 12.97
N CYS A 39 15.09 -6.24 12.34
CA CYS A 39 16.02 -7.16 13.01
C CYS A 39 17.36 -6.48 13.29
N PHE A 40 17.91 -5.77 12.31
CA PHE A 40 19.21 -5.12 12.43
C PHE A 40 19.08 -3.71 13.03
N THR A 41 20.10 -3.28 13.77
CA THR A 41 20.22 -1.93 14.34
C THR A 41 21.46 -1.19 13.86
N ASN A 42 22.18 -1.77 12.90
CA ASN A 42 23.42 -1.20 12.36
C ASN A 42 23.10 -0.29 11.17
N LEU A 43 23.58 0.96 11.23
CA LEU A 43 23.39 1.95 10.16
C LEU A 43 23.86 1.45 8.78
N LEU A 44 25.01 0.76 8.74
CA LEU A 44 25.55 0.20 7.49
C LEU A 44 24.61 -0.82 6.83
N VAL A 45 23.93 -1.63 7.64
CA VAL A 45 22.97 -2.63 7.14
C VAL A 45 21.72 -1.94 6.62
N GLU A 46 21.22 -0.92 7.31
CA GLU A 46 20.06 -0.14 6.86
C GLU A 46 20.35 0.58 5.53
N ILE A 47 21.54 1.17 5.36
CA ILE A 47 21.95 1.79 4.09
C ILE A 47 22.02 0.75 2.97
N ALA A 48 22.58 -0.44 3.25
CA ALA A 48 22.60 -1.53 2.26
C ALA A 48 21.18 -1.99 1.87
N LEU A 49 20.26 -2.08 2.84
CA LEU A 49 18.86 -2.43 2.59
C LEU A 49 18.13 -1.35 1.77
N VAL A 50 18.39 -0.06 2.04
CA VAL A 50 17.87 1.05 1.23
C VAL A 50 18.34 0.91 -0.21
N PHE A 51 19.63 0.64 -0.43
CA PHE A 51 20.18 0.47 -1.77
C PHE A 51 19.51 -0.70 -2.51
N VAL A 52 19.36 -1.86 -1.85
CA VAL A 52 18.68 -3.03 -2.42
C VAL A 52 17.22 -2.71 -2.77
N ALA A 53 16.46 -2.09 -1.87
CA ALA A 53 15.07 -1.73 -2.10
C ALA A 53 14.91 -0.74 -3.27
N LEU A 54 15.83 0.23 -3.37
CA LEU A 54 15.84 1.22 -4.45
C LEU A 54 16.16 0.56 -5.80
N VAL A 55 17.14 -0.33 -5.86
CA VAL A 55 17.48 -1.09 -7.08
C VAL A 55 16.29 -1.92 -7.56
N ILE A 56 15.62 -2.66 -6.66
CA ILE A 56 14.43 -3.45 -6.99
C ILE A 56 13.32 -2.57 -7.58
N LEU A 57 13.09 -1.40 -6.99
CA LEU A 57 12.05 -0.48 -7.44
C LEU A 57 12.37 0.15 -8.80
N LEU A 58 13.65 0.50 -9.05
CA LEU A 58 14.11 0.98 -10.35
C LEU A 58 13.98 -0.08 -11.45
N ILE A 59 14.38 -1.32 -11.18
CA ILE A 59 14.23 -2.46 -12.12
C ILE A 59 12.75 -2.67 -12.48
N SER A 60 11.85 -2.42 -11.54
CA SER A 60 10.40 -2.54 -11.73
C SER A 60 9.80 -1.44 -12.64
N LYS A 61 10.61 -0.51 -13.18
CA LYS A 61 10.19 0.64 -13.99
C LYS A 61 9.15 1.54 -13.30
N ALA A 62 9.14 1.53 -11.97
CA ALA A 62 8.24 2.31 -11.13
C ALA A 62 8.80 3.71 -10.79
N GLY A 63 9.50 4.36 -11.74
CA GLY A 63 10.29 5.57 -11.46
C GLY A 63 9.48 6.73 -10.85
N LYS A 64 8.22 6.92 -11.24
CA LYS A 64 7.35 7.95 -10.65
C LYS A 64 6.98 7.65 -9.20
N SER A 65 6.78 6.38 -8.88
CA SER A 65 6.51 5.94 -7.51
C SER A 65 7.76 6.09 -6.63
N ALA A 66 8.94 5.84 -7.20
CA ALA A 66 10.24 6.07 -6.56
C ALA A 66 10.39 7.52 -6.10
N VAL A 67 10.12 8.47 -7.00
CA VAL A 67 10.27 9.90 -6.71
C VAL A 67 9.31 10.31 -5.60
N HIS A 68 8.05 9.91 -5.65
CA HIS A 68 7.09 10.25 -4.62
C HIS A 68 7.42 9.60 -3.26
N ALA A 69 7.93 8.36 -3.28
CA ALA A 69 8.42 7.67 -2.09
C ALA A 69 9.61 8.40 -1.46
N ILE A 70 10.58 8.84 -2.27
CA ILE A 70 11.77 9.60 -1.85
C ILE A 70 11.37 10.98 -1.30
N GLU A 71 10.47 11.68 -1.97
CA GLU A 71 9.97 12.99 -1.54
C GLU A 71 9.28 12.87 -0.18
N PHE A 72 8.35 11.93 -0.05
CA PHE A 72 7.63 11.69 1.21
C PHE A 72 8.57 11.23 2.33
N SER A 73 9.52 10.35 2.05
CA SER A 73 10.49 9.88 3.06
C SER A 73 11.47 10.97 3.46
N SER A 74 11.92 11.82 2.54
CA SER A 74 12.86 12.90 2.83
C SER A 74 12.27 13.87 3.86
N PHE A 75 10.99 14.20 3.73
CA PHE A 75 10.30 15.03 4.71
C PHE A 75 10.27 14.37 6.10
N LEU A 76 9.92 13.09 6.19
CA LEU A 76 9.88 12.36 7.46
C LEU A 76 11.27 12.23 8.11
N ILE A 77 12.28 11.83 7.34
CA ILE A 77 13.66 11.68 7.84
C ILE A 77 14.19 13.03 8.34
N PHE A 78 13.91 14.12 7.62
CA PHE A 78 14.31 15.46 8.04
C PHE A 78 13.68 15.86 9.38
N THR A 79 12.37 15.64 9.55
CA THR A 79 11.70 15.92 10.84
C THR A 79 12.27 15.05 11.97
N MET A 80 12.61 13.79 11.68
CA MET A 80 13.17 12.87 12.65
C MET A 80 14.59 13.27 13.08
N LEU A 81 15.43 13.71 12.13
CA LEU A 81 16.77 14.24 12.40
C LEU A 81 16.74 15.44 13.33
N ILE A 82 15.78 16.34 13.15
CA ILE A 82 15.62 17.50 14.04
C ILE A 82 15.19 17.03 15.43
N ILE A 83 14.11 16.26 15.54
CA ILE A 83 13.55 15.88 16.85
C ILE A 83 14.56 15.05 17.65
N GLN A 84 15.17 14.03 17.04
CA GLN A 84 16.08 13.12 17.74
C GLN A 84 17.49 13.71 17.89
N GLY A 85 17.94 14.54 16.95
CA GLY A 85 19.20 15.29 17.10
C GLY A 85 19.19 16.20 18.33
N LEU A 86 18.03 16.77 18.68
CA LEU A 86 17.87 17.69 19.82
C LEU A 86 17.48 16.98 21.13
N PHE A 87 16.53 16.03 21.10
CA PHE A 87 15.82 15.53 22.29
C PHE A 87 16.10 14.06 22.65
N TYR A 88 17.11 13.42 22.07
CA TYR A 88 17.40 12.02 22.38
C TYR A 88 17.96 11.85 23.81
N SER A 89 17.35 10.94 24.58
CA SER A 89 17.60 10.79 26.03
C SER A 89 19.00 10.28 26.40
N HIS A 90 19.69 9.59 25.48
CA HIS A 90 21.05 9.05 25.70
C HIS A 90 22.16 9.97 25.15
N ASN A 91 21.87 11.25 24.98
CA ASN A 91 22.80 12.21 24.40
C ASN A 91 23.95 12.56 25.37
N GLN A 92 25.15 12.07 25.07
CA GLN A 92 26.36 12.32 25.89
C GLN A 92 27.41 13.15 25.15
N THR A 93 27.57 12.94 23.84
CA THR A 93 28.60 13.58 23.01
C THR A 93 28.02 14.69 22.15
N LEU A 94 28.51 15.91 22.37
CA LEU A 94 28.06 17.12 21.69
C LEU A 94 28.83 17.27 20.38
N LEU A 95 28.11 17.30 19.25
CA LEU A 95 28.71 17.29 17.92
C LEU A 95 28.87 18.71 17.37
N VAL A 96 27.80 19.52 17.44
CA VAL A 96 27.83 20.94 17.09
C VAL A 96 26.84 21.70 17.99
N SER A 97 27.27 22.86 18.51
CA SER A 97 26.38 23.81 19.17
C SER A 97 26.21 25.02 18.25
N VAL A 98 25.03 25.21 17.67
CA VAL A 98 24.69 26.42 16.90
C VAL A 98 23.60 27.15 17.66
N VAL A 99 23.91 28.36 18.15
CA VAL A 99 22.97 29.34 18.75
C VAL A 99 21.92 28.68 19.66
N GLY A 100 22.35 28.12 20.79
CA GLY A 100 21.45 27.53 21.80
C GLY A 100 20.89 26.14 21.46
N ILE A 101 21.08 25.64 20.24
CA ILE A 101 20.69 24.29 19.82
C ILE A 101 21.92 23.39 19.85
N ARG A 102 21.88 22.37 20.72
CA ARG A 102 22.94 21.35 20.85
C ARG A 102 22.54 20.12 20.04
N PHE A 103 23.30 19.82 18.99
CA PHE A 103 23.18 18.57 18.25
C PHE A 103 24.13 17.53 18.83
N TYR A 104 23.60 16.34 19.09
CA TYR A 104 24.36 15.25 19.68
C TYR A 104 24.58 14.12 18.67
N GLN A 105 25.73 13.44 18.79
CA GLN A 105 26.11 12.36 17.89
C GLN A 105 25.13 11.18 17.94
N GLU A 106 24.76 10.78 19.15
CA GLU A 106 23.92 9.61 19.36
C GLU A 106 22.50 9.82 18.82
N GLY A 107 21.93 11.01 19.08
CA GLY A 107 20.65 11.41 18.51
C GLY A 107 20.67 11.41 16.98
N LEU A 108 21.77 11.85 16.36
CA LEU A 108 21.92 11.87 14.90
C LEU A 108 22.07 10.46 14.31
N LEU A 109 22.89 9.60 14.91
CA LEU A 109 23.07 8.22 14.48
C LEU A 109 21.77 7.41 14.64
N TYR A 110 21.05 7.63 15.74
CA TYR A 110 19.75 7.02 15.98
C TYR A 110 18.72 7.48 14.95
N ALA A 111 18.64 8.78 14.68
CA ALA A 111 17.77 9.36 13.65
C ALA A 111 18.11 8.85 12.25
N ALA A 112 19.39 8.73 11.91
CA ALA A 112 19.82 8.20 10.62
C ALA A 112 19.44 6.73 10.47
N THR A 113 19.63 5.93 11.53
CA THR A 113 19.29 4.49 11.51
C THR A 113 17.78 4.29 11.38
N MET A 114 16.99 4.98 12.20
CA MET A 114 15.52 4.88 12.15
C MET A 114 14.93 5.55 10.90
N GLY A 115 15.54 6.61 10.40
CA GLY A 115 15.17 7.25 9.15
C GLY A 115 15.39 6.32 7.96
N CYS A 116 16.54 5.64 7.90
CA CYS A 116 16.80 4.62 6.88
C CYS A 116 15.78 3.48 6.97
N ARG A 117 15.41 3.03 8.18
CA ARG A 117 14.37 2.01 8.38
C ARG A 117 13.03 2.42 7.80
N ILE A 118 12.55 3.61 8.13
CA ILE A 118 11.31 4.15 7.58
C ILE A 118 11.40 4.20 6.05
N PHE A 119 12.56 4.58 5.51
CA PHE A 119 12.77 4.64 4.07
C PHE A 119 12.69 3.26 3.40
N VAL A 120 13.30 2.22 3.99
CA VAL A 120 13.19 0.84 3.51
C VAL A 120 11.73 0.39 3.46
N ILE A 121 10.96 0.66 4.53
CA ILE A 121 9.54 0.27 4.61
C ILE A 121 8.71 0.98 3.54
N ILE A 122 8.95 2.28 3.31
CA ILE A 122 8.26 3.06 2.28
C ILE A 122 8.60 2.51 0.88
N LEU A 123 9.89 2.23 0.60
CA LEU A 123 10.31 1.68 -0.68
C LEU A 123 9.74 0.29 -0.93
N ALA A 124 9.79 -0.60 0.06
CA ALA A 124 9.22 -1.95 -0.03
C ALA A 124 7.70 -1.93 -0.27
N THR A 125 6.98 -1.06 0.45
CA THR A 125 5.53 -0.90 0.28
C THR A 125 5.20 -0.28 -1.08
N SER A 126 5.96 0.73 -1.51
CA SER A 126 5.79 1.35 -2.83
C SER A 126 6.03 0.36 -3.97
N PHE A 127 7.05 -0.51 -3.83
CA PHE A 127 7.27 -1.62 -4.76
C PHE A 127 6.04 -2.53 -4.86
N PHE A 128 5.50 -3.00 -3.73
CA PHE A 128 4.33 -3.89 -3.74
C PHE A 128 3.09 -3.22 -4.35
N MET A 129 2.80 -1.98 -3.95
CA MET A 129 1.64 -1.21 -4.43
C MET A 129 1.71 -0.91 -5.93
N THR A 130 2.91 -0.69 -6.47
CA THR A 130 3.06 -0.37 -7.91
C THR A 130 3.09 -1.63 -8.78
N THR A 131 3.55 -2.76 -8.25
CA THR A 131 3.79 -3.98 -9.04
C THR A 131 2.67 -5.03 -8.97
N THR A 132 1.69 -4.84 -8.09
CA THR A 132 0.61 -5.82 -7.86
C THR A 132 -0.75 -5.20 -8.10
N THR A 133 -1.53 -5.79 -9.00
CA THR A 133 -2.91 -5.34 -9.24
C THR A 133 -3.91 -6.05 -8.34
N VAL A 134 -5.03 -5.36 -8.08
CA VAL A 134 -6.19 -5.94 -7.38
C VAL A 134 -6.70 -7.19 -8.11
N SER A 135 -6.67 -7.21 -9.45
CA SER A 135 -7.06 -8.38 -10.25
C SER A 135 -6.10 -9.57 -10.13
N GLU A 136 -4.80 -9.33 -9.96
CA GLU A 136 -3.83 -10.42 -9.74
C GLU A 136 -4.05 -11.08 -8.37
N ASN A 137 -4.29 -10.27 -7.34
CA ASN A 137 -4.60 -10.76 -5.99
C ASN A 137 -5.90 -11.60 -5.94
N SER A 138 -6.95 -11.23 -6.68
CA SER A 138 -8.18 -12.05 -6.73
C SER A 138 -7.94 -13.40 -7.36
N LYS A 139 -7.23 -13.42 -8.50
CA LYS A 139 -6.93 -14.68 -9.19
C LYS A 139 -6.16 -15.63 -8.29
N TYR A 140 -5.19 -15.10 -7.55
CA TYR A 140 -4.45 -15.89 -6.57
C TYR A 140 -5.35 -16.41 -5.43
N LEU A 141 -6.26 -15.58 -4.90
CA LEU A 141 -7.22 -16.02 -3.88
C LEU A 141 -8.14 -17.15 -4.38
N GLU A 142 -8.60 -17.10 -5.63
CA GLU A 142 -9.39 -18.20 -6.23
C GLU A 142 -8.56 -19.49 -6.35
N GLN A 143 -7.27 -19.38 -6.70
CA GLN A 143 -6.37 -20.53 -6.82
C GLN A 143 -6.06 -21.19 -5.47
N VAL A 144 -5.97 -20.41 -4.38
CA VAL A 144 -5.74 -20.91 -3.02
C VAL A 144 -6.96 -21.68 -2.48
N GLY A 145 -8.09 -21.65 -3.18
CA GLY A 145 -9.30 -22.40 -2.83
C GLY A 145 -10.39 -21.54 -2.19
N LEU A 146 -10.25 -20.21 -2.21
CA LEU A 146 -11.33 -19.32 -1.81
C LEU A 146 -12.48 -19.42 -2.83
N SER A 147 -13.73 -19.51 -2.35
CA SER A 147 -14.88 -19.56 -3.26
C SER A 147 -14.92 -18.34 -4.17
N TYR A 148 -15.18 -18.54 -5.47
CA TYR A 148 -15.34 -17.46 -6.45
C TYR A 148 -16.37 -16.40 -6.01
N LYS A 149 -17.36 -16.79 -5.20
CA LYS A 149 -18.36 -15.86 -4.63
C LYS A 149 -17.71 -14.88 -3.65
N ALA A 150 -16.84 -15.37 -2.76
CA ALA A 150 -16.13 -14.55 -1.79
C ALA A 150 -15.14 -13.62 -2.49
N VAL A 151 -14.38 -14.14 -3.45
CA VAL A 151 -13.43 -13.31 -4.23
C VAL A 151 -14.15 -12.22 -5.02
N TYR A 152 -15.30 -12.55 -5.63
CA TYR A 152 -16.12 -11.55 -6.31
C TYR A 152 -16.58 -10.42 -5.38
N VAL A 153 -17.03 -10.74 -4.16
CA VAL A 153 -17.45 -9.72 -3.19
C VAL A 153 -16.29 -8.79 -2.84
N LEU A 154 -15.11 -9.35 -2.55
CA LEU A 154 -13.90 -8.55 -2.25
C LEU A 154 -13.52 -7.63 -3.41
N MET A 155 -13.48 -8.17 -4.63
CA MET A 155 -13.17 -7.39 -5.84
C MET A 155 -14.20 -6.30 -6.10
N SER A 156 -15.49 -6.62 -5.90
CA SER A 156 -16.57 -5.68 -6.16
C SER A 156 -16.41 -4.40 -5.36
N VAL A 157 -15.98 -4.48 -4.09
CA VAL A 157 -15.73 -3.29 -3.26
C VAL A 157 -14.66 -2.39 -3.89
N CYS A 158 -13.53 -2.98 -4.31
CA CYS A 158 -12.43 -2.24 -4.94
C CYS A 158 -12.84 -1.55 -6.24
N TYR A 159 -13.74 -2.14 -7.03
CA TYR A 159 -14.24 -1.54 -8.28
C TYR A 159 -15.41 -0.57 -8.06
N ILE A 160 -16.25 -0.80 -7.06
CA ILE A 160 -17.42 0.05 -6.74
C ILE A 160 -16.96 1.38 -6.16
N LEU A 161 -15.96 1.40 -5.27
CA LEU A 161 -15.54 2.62 -4.56
C LEU A 161 -15.23 3.79 -5.51
N PRO A 162 -14.43 3.63 -6.57
CA PRO A 162 -14.03 4.78 -7.38
C PRO A 162 -15.15 5.21 -8.33
N GLU A 163 -16.03 4.29 -8.72
CA GLU A 163 -17.27 4.63 -9.42
C GLU A 163 -18.23 5.42 -8.52
N MET A 164 -18.34 5.03 -7.24
CA MET A 164 -19.08 5.80 -6.24
C MET A 164 -18.49 7.20 -6.07
N MET A 165 -17.15 7.34 -6.05
CA MET A 165 -16.50 8.65 -6.00
C MET A 165 -16.81 9.50 -7.24
N ALA A 166 -16.80 8.90 -8.44
CA ALA A 166 -17.15 9.58 -9.68
C ALA A 166 -18.63 10.01 -9.70
N ASN A 167 -19.53 9.15 -9.23
CA ASN A 167 -20.95 9.43 -9.08
C ASN A 167 -21.20 10.55 -8.07
N MET A 168 -20.53 10.49 -6.92
CA MET A 168 -20.56 11.53 -5.90
C MET A 168 -20.13 12.88 -6.48
N LYS A 169 -19.03 12.93 -7.25
CA LYS A 169 -18.56 14.17 -7.89
C LYS A 169 -19.58 14.73 -8.87
N LYS A 170 -20.23 13.88 -9.69
CA LYS A 170 -21.30 14.29 -10.60
C LYS A 170 -22.52 14.85 -9.85
N ILE A 171 -22.95 14.19 -8.78
CA ILE A 171 -24.06 14.64 -7.94
C ILE A 171 -23.71 15.97 -7.27
N GLN A 172 -22.50 16.10 -6.71
CA GLN A 172 -22.02 17.36 -6.12
C GLN A 172 -22.04 18.50 -7.15
N MET A 173 -21.61 18.26 -8.40
CA MET A 173 -21.67 19.25 -9.47
C MET A 173 -23.11 19.65 -9.81
N ALA A 174 -24.02 18.69 -9.92
CA ALA A 174 -25.44 18.95 -10.18
C ALA A 174 -26.10 19.74 -9.04
N GLN A 175 -25.79 19.40 -7.78
CA GLN A 175 -26.32 20.11 -6.62
C GLN A 175 -25.77 21.54 -6.51
N ARG A 176 -24.49 21.75 -6.86
CA ARG A 176 -23.92 23.10 -6.98
C ARG A 176 -24.63 23.93 -8.06
N ALA A 177 -24.96 23.34 -9.21
CA ALA A 177 -25.73 24.00 -10.25
C ALA A 177 -27.17 24.35 -9.81
N ARG A 178 -27.75 23.57 -8.89
CA ARG A 178 -29.05 23.85 -8.24
C ARG A 178 -28.97 24.88 -7.10
N GLY A 179 -27.83 25.56 -6.93
CA GLY A 179 -27.65 26.62 -5.94
C GLY A 179 -27.27 26.16 -4.53
N ILE A 180 -26.90 24.89 -4.34
CA ILE A 180 -26.32 24.44 -3.07
C ILE A 180 -24.88 24.97 -3.00
N ASN A 181 -24.75 26.15 -2.39
CA ASN A 181 -23.48 26.86 -2.20
C ASN A 181 -22.59 26.20 -1.14
N GLN A 182 -21.31 26.57 -1.16
CA GLN A 182 -20.37 26.17 -0.11
C GLN A 182 -20.79 26.79 1.23
N GLN A 183 -21.09 25.92 2.18
CA GLN A 183 -21.62 26.29 3.48
C GLN A 183 -20.54 26.85 4.40
N LYS A 184 -20.85 27.93 5.13
CA LYS A 184 -19.88 28.62 6.01
C LYS A 184 -19.84 27.97 7.40
N THR A 185 -20.99 27.53 7.90
CA THR A 185 -21.13 26.96 9.24
C THR A 185 -21.08 25.43 9.22
N ILE A 186 -20.57 24.79 10.27
CA ILE A 186 -20.50 23.32 10.40
C ILE A 186 -21.90 22.68 10.31
N LEU A 187 -22.90 23.28 10.95
CA LEU A 187 -24.30 22.84 10.91
C LEU A 187 -24.86 22.84 9.47
N GLU A 188 -24.57 23.89 8.71
CA GLU A 188 -24.98 24.01 7.32
C GLU A 188 -24.27 22.98 6.43
N LYS A 189 -22.98 22.71 6.68
CA LYS A 189 -22.22 21.65 5.98
C LYS A 189 -22.90 20.30 6.17
N ILE A 190 -23.29 19.94 7.39
CA ILE A 190 -23.98 18.68 7.67
C ILE A 190 -25.31 18.61 6.90
N LYS A 191 -26.11 19.68 6.94
CA LYS A 191 -27.38 19.74 6.21
C LYS A 191 -27.20 19.63 4.68
N SER A 192 -26.09 20.14 4.15
CA SER A 192 -25.73 20.05 2.72
C SER A 192 -25.25 18.68 2.25
N ILE A 193 -24.97 17.75 3.17
CA ILE A 193 -24.60 16.37 2.82
C ILE A 193 -25.83 15.60 2.35
N LEU A 194 -27.00 15.83 2.97
CA LEU A 194 -28.21 15.07 2.71
C LEU A 194 -28.65 15.08 1.22
N PRO A 195 -28.64 16.22 0.50
CA PRO A 195 -28.97 16.29 -0.93
C PRO A 195 -28.00 15.54 -1.86
N VAL A 196 -26.79 15.22 -1.39
CA VAL A 196 -25.82 14.41 -2.13
C VAL A 196 -25.92 12.95 -1.74
N LEU A 197 -26.09 12.68 -0.44
CA LEU A 197 -26.13 11.34 0.13
C LEU A 197 -27.34 10.55 -0.38
N VAL A 198 -28.55 11.13 -0.33
CA VAL A 198 -29.78 10.42 -0.72
C VAL A 198 -29.73 9.95 -2.18
N PRO A 199 -29.40 10.81 -3.18
CA PRO A 199 -29.27 10.35 -4.56
C PRO A 199 -28.14 9.34 -4.77
N LEU A 200 -27.05 9.44 -4.01
CA LEU A 200 -25.94 8.49 -4.11
C LEU A 200 -26.35 7.11 -3.61
N VAL A 201 -27.07 7.02 -2.50
CA VAL A 201 -27.59 5.74 -1.98
C VAL A 201 -28.57 5.12 -2.97
N ILE A 202 -29.54 5.89 -3.47
CA ILE A 202 -30.50 5.38 -4.47
C ILE A 202 -29.77 4.86 -5.70
N LYS A 203 -28.81 5.63 -6.23
CA LYS A 203 -28.03 5.23 -7.41
C LYS A 203 -27.22 3.96 -7.17
N THR A 204 -26.59 3.82 -6.01
CA THR A 204 -25.77 2.64 -5.70
C THR A 204 -26.61 1.38 -5.49
N LEU A 205 -27.82 1.52 -4.91
CA LEU A 205 -28.78 0.42 -4.84
C LEU A 205 -29.22 -0.05 -6.23
N ASP A 206 -29.58 0.89 -7.11
CA ASP A 206 -29.97 0.59 -8.49
C ASP A 206 -28.85 -0.12 -9.26
N GLN A 207 -27.63 0.41 -9.19
CA GLN A 207 -26.44 -0.23 -9.78
C GLN A 207 -26.16 -1.64 -9.22
N SER A 208 -26.43 -1.86 -7.93
CA SER A 208 -26.29 -3.17 -7.30
C SER A 208 -27.35 -4.15 -7.82
N MET A 209 -28.60 -3.69 -7.99
CA MET A 209 -29.68 -4.49 -8.57
C MET A 209 -29.36 -4.87 -10.02
N GLU A 210 -28.98 -3.92 -10.87
CA GLU A 210 -28.57 -4.18 -12.26
C GLU A 210 -27.43 -5.20 -12.33
N ARG A 211 -26.40 -5.06 -11.48
CA ARG A 211 -25.30 -6.02 -11.39
C ARG A 211 -25.76 -7.39 -10.97
N SER A 212 -26.64 -7.48 -9.98
CA SER A 212 -27.17 -8.76 -9.50
C SER A 212 -27.94 -9.51 -10.59
N ILE A 213 -28.74 -8.80 -11.38
CA ILE A 213 -29.48 -9.35 -12.53
C ILE A 213 -28.49 -9.82 -13.60
N ALA A 214 -27.50 -8.98 -13.95
CA ALA A 214 -26.47 -9.34 -14.92
C ALA A 214 -25.66 -10.59 -14.50
N LEU A 215 -25.33 -10.73 -13.22
CA LEU A 215 -24.65 -11.91 -12.69
C LEU A 215 -25.54 -13.16 -12.80
N ARG A 216 -26.84 -13.06 -12.49
CA ARG A 216 -27.79 -14.16 -12.63
C ARG A 216 -27.93 -14.60 -14.08
N LEU A 217 -28.06 -13.65 -15.01
CA LEU A 217 -28.14 -13.92 -16.46
C LEU A 217 -26.87 -14.58 -17.01
N ARG A 218 -25.70 -14.24 -16.47
CA ARG A 218 -24.41 -14.86 -16.82
C ARG A 218 -24.17 -16.20 -16.14
N GLY A 219 -25.15 -16.75 -15.41
CA GLY A 219 -25.01 -18.03 -14.72
C GLY A 219 -24.01 -18.00 -13.57
N PHE A 220 -23.84 -16.87 -12.88
CA PHE A 220 -22.88 -16.73 -11.76
C PHE A 220 -23.07 -17.81 -10.68
N ASN A 221 -24.29 -18.31 -10.49
CA ASN A 221 -24.60 -19.35 -9.51
C ASN A 221 -24.48 -20.79 -10.06
N SER A 222 -23.90 -20.98 -11.24
CA SER A 222 -23.70 -22.32 -11.81
C SER A 222 -22.75 -23.15 -10.95
N PRO A 223 -23.12 -24.41 -10.58
CA PRO A 223 -22.26 -25.31 -9.79
C PRO A 223 -21.04 -25.79 -10.57
N HIS A 224 -21.02 -25.65 -11.90
CA HIS A 224 -19.92 -26.10 -12.77
C HIS A 224 -19.00 -24.96 -13.21
N ARG A 225 -19.03 -23.83 -12.52
CA ARG A 225 -18.15 -22.71 -12.84
C ARG A 225 -16.71 -23.04 -12.44
N VAL A 226 -15.85 -23.17 -13.44
CA VAL A 226 -14.40 -23.31 -13.24
C VAL A 226 -13.79 -21.91 -13.14
N ALA A 227 -13.00 -21.67 -12.09
CA ALA A 227 -12.22 -20.45 -11.96
C ALA A 227 -11.29 -20.32 -13.19
N LEU A 228 -11.16 -19.10 -13.72
CA LEU A 228 -10.37 -18.87 -14.92
C LEU A 228 -8.91 -19.13 -14.57
N LYS A 229 -8.33 -20.22 -15.11
CA LYS A 229 -6.95 -20.61 -14.83
C LYS A 229 -6.03 -19.43 -15.16
N SER A 230 -5.22 -18.98 -14.19
CA SER A 230 -4.23 -17.93 -14.42
C SER A 230 -3.38 -18.29 -15.63
N ALA A 231 -3.29 -17.37 -16.61
CA ALA A 231 -2.51 -17.57 -17.82
C ALA A 231 -0.99 -17.60 -17.56
N ASN A 232 -0.56 -17.11 -16.39
CA ASN A 232 0.83 -17.21 -15.96
C ASN A 232 0.97 -18.47 -15.12
N LEU A 233 1.66 -19.49 -15.67
CA LEU A 233 2.32 -20.49 -14.85
C LEU A 233 3.52 -19.78 -14.21
N TYR A 234 3.44 -19.43 -12.93
CA TYR A 234 4.59 -18.85 -12.28
C TYR A 234 5.55 -20.01 -11.95
N ARG A 235 6.82 -19.85 -12.33
CA ARG A 235 7.82 -20.92 -12.17
C ARG A 235 8.31 -20.87 -10.72
N HIS A 236 8.35 -22.02 -10.04
CA HIS A 236 8.82 -22.15 -8.64
C HIS A 236 7.98 -21.46 -7.54
N GLU A 237 6.68 -21.19 -7.77
CA GLU A 237 5.77 -20.52 -6.79
C GLU A 237 5.88 -21.14 -5.39
N MET A 238 5.76 -22.47 -5.33
CA MET A 238 5.69 -23.22 -4.08
C MET A 238 7.00 -23.20 -3.29
N VAL A 239 8.15 -23.14 -3.99
CA VAL A 239 9.47 -23.05 -3.38
C VAL A 239 9.72 -21.64 -2.85
N ASN A 240 9.40 -20.62 -3.65
CA ASN A 240 9.55 -19.22 -3.25
C ASN A 240 8.64 -18.86 -2.07
N HIS A 241 7.37 -19.29 -2.09
CA HIS A 241 6.45 -19.07 -0.99
C HIS A 241 6.94 -19.73 0.31
N ARG A 242 7.35 -21.00 0.24
CA ARG A 242 7.87 -21.72 1.42
C ARG A 242 9.15 -21.07 1.93
N GLY A 243 10.10 -20.75 1.06
CA GLY A 243 11.37 -20.11 1.42
C GLY A 243 11.19 -18.76 2.10
N LEU A 244 10.41 -17.86 1.50
CA LEU A 244 10.15 -16.53 2.05
C LEU A 244 9.32 -16.59 3.33
N SER A 245 8.29 -17.46 3.39
CA SER A 245 7.50 -17.62 4.63
C SER A 245 8.32 -18.16 5.80
N LEU A 246 9.23 -19.11 5.54
CA LEU A 246 10.17 -19.60 6.56
C LEU A 246 11.15 -18.50 6.99
N LEU A 247 11.66 -17.71 6.04
CA LEU A 247 12.54 -16.58 6.33
C LEU A 247 11.84 -15.56 7.24
N ALA A 248 10.60 -15.19 6.93
CA ALA A 248 9.79 -14.30 7.78
C ALA A 248 9.62 -14.84 9.20
N ILE A 249 9.30 -16.12 9.35
CA ILE A 249 9.13 -16.77 10.67
C ILE A 249 10.45 -16.77 11.45
N ILE A 250 11.57 -17.06 10.79
CA ILE A 250 12.90 -17.06 11.41
C ILE A 250 13.26 -15.65 11.89
N LEU A 251 13.02 -14.62 11.08
CA LEU A 251 13.29 -13.24 11.46
C LEU A 251 12.45 -12.79 12.66
N ILE A 252 11.15 -13.11 12.66
CA ILE A 252 10.26 -12.79 13.78
C ILE A 252 10.71 -13.52 15.05
N GLY A 253 10.99 -14.82 14.96
CA GLY A 253 11.47 -15.62 16.08
C GLY A 253 12.79 -15.09 16.64
N TRP A 254 13.73 -14.73 15.76
CA TRP A 254 15.01 -14.15 16.17
C TRP A 254 14.84 -12.82 16.90
N LYS A 255 13.97 -11.94 16.38
CA LYS A 255 13.74 -10.64 17.02
C LYS A 255 13.07 -10.79 18.39
N LEU A 256 12.08 -11.67 18.50
CA LEU A 256 11.41 -11.98 19.76
C LEU A 256 12.40 -12.55 20.80
N TRP A 257 13.32 -13.41 20.38
CA TRP A 257 14.34 -13.95 21.25
C TRP A 257 15.30 -12.86 21.78
N ILE A 258 15.76 -11.96 20.93
CA ILE A 258 16.61 -10.81 21.34
C ILE A 258 15.87 -9.89 22.33
N ILE A 259 14.57 -9.70 22.15
CA ILE A 259 13.75 -8.90 23.06
C ILE A 259 13.60 -9.64 24.39
N GLY A 260 13.27 -10.94 24.36
CA GLY A 260 13.14 -11.76 25.56
C GLY A 260 14.43 -11.86 26.37
N SER A 261 15.59 -11.96 25.71
CA SER A 261 16.89 -11.99 26.37
C SER A 261 17.33 -10.65 26.97
N LYS A 262 16.61 -9.55 26.69
CA LYS A 262 16.82 -8.25 27.37
C LYS A 262 15.96 -8.08 28.62
N PHE A 263 14.92 -8.91 28.78
CA PHE A 263 14.01 -8.89 29.93
C PHE A 263 14.38 -9.92 31.01
N ILE A 264 15.22 -10.91 30.66
CA ILE A 264 15.86 -11.86 31.58
C ILE A 264 17.22 -11.31 31.98
#